data_AF-A0A837IMQ5-F1
#
_entry.id   AF-A0A837IMQ5-F1
#
_cell.length_a   1.000
_cell.length_b   1.000
_cell.length_c   1.000
_cell.angle_alpha   90.00
_cell.angle_beta   90.00
_cell.angle_gamma   90.00
#
_symmetry.space_group_name_H-M   'P 1'
#
loop_
_entity.id
_entity.type
_entity.pdbx_description
1 polymer ?
#
loop_
_entity_poly.entity_id
_entity_poly.type
_entity_poly.pdbx_seq_one_letter_code
_entity_poly.pdbx_strand_id
1 'polypeptide(L)'
;MEHINFFGIVNFRGQTKKFGIKTDDRRRHMYVVGKTGMGKTTMLENMIISDIRAGNGVAVVDPHGDLAEKILDFVPKERIKDVVYFNPSDIEFPIAFNPLEKVTNEFRHLVASGIMGVFKKIWPDVWSARMEYILNNALLTLLEFPESTILGVMRLLSDKDYRKKLVDQLQDPVIKSFWVNEFARYAQKFETEATAAIQNKIGQFVANPLVRNILGQPRSALNLRKAMDDKKILIFNLSKGK
;
A
#
# COMPACT_ATOMS: atom_id res chain seq x y z
N MET A 1 26.81 -24.63 7.92
CA MET A 1 26.19 -24.22 9.20
C MET A 1 24.85 -23.61 8.88
N GLU A 2 23.78 -23.99 9.58
CA GLU A 2 22.47 -23.32 9.41
C GLU A 2 22.57 -21.85 9.80
N HIS A 3 22.02 -20.96 8.98
CA HIS A 3 21.97 -19.54 9.31
C HIS A 3 20.98 -19.30 10.45
N ILE A 4 21.41 -18.55 11.47
CA ILE A 4 20.60 -18.20 12.64
C ILE A 4 20.41 -16.68 12.62
N ASN A 5 19.16 -16.24 12.69
CA ASN A 5 18.83 -14.83 12.92
C ASN A 5 18.85 -14.57 14.43
N PHE A 6 19.83 -13.79 14.88
CA PHE A 6 20.10 -13.60 16.30
C PHE A 6 19.28 -12.43 16.86
N PHE A 7 18.66 -12.63 18.02
CA PHE A 7 17.88 -11.60 18.69
C PHE A 7 18.11 -11.48 20.20
N GLY A 8 18.94 -12.38 20.76
CA GLY A 8 19.26 -12.36 22.17
C GLY A 8 20.53 -13.13 22.51
N ILE A 9 20.79 -13.21 23.79
CA ILE A 9 21.90 -13.94 24.38
C ILE A 9 21.34 -14.78 25.52
N VAL A 10 21.77 -16.04 25.61
CA VAL A 10 21.37 -16.95 26.70
C VAL A 10 22.58 -17.35 27.51
N ASN A 11 22.38 -17.55 28.81
CA ASN A 11 23.34 -18.24 29.66
C ASN A 11 22.97 -19.73 29.67
N PHE A 12 23.78 -20.56 29.01
CA PHE A 12 23.63 -22.00 29.03
C PHE A 12 24.82 -22.62 29.77
N ARG A 13 24.57 -23.12 30.99
CA ARG A 13 25.58 -23.76 31.84
C ARG A 13 26.81 -22.88 32.11
N GLY A 14 26.59 -21.59 32.38
CA GLY A 14 27.65 -20.61 32.65
C GLY A 14 28.33 -20.06 31.40
N GLN A 15 27.93 -20.50 30.19
CA GLN A 15 28.44 -19.96 28.94
C GLN A 15 27.41 -19.05 28.27
N THR A 16 27.86 -17.85 27.96
CA THR A 16 27.12 -16.87 27.17
C THR A 16 27.10 -17.29 25.70
N LYS A 17 25.92 -17.58 25.14
CA LYS A 17 25.75 -17.96 23.73
C LYS A 17 24.75 -17.04 23.05
N LYS A 18 25.01 -16.71 21.78
CA LYS A 18 24.01 -16.02 20.95
C LYS A 18 22.80 -16.93 20.77
N PHE A 19 21.61 -16.34 20.90
CA PHE A 19 20.34 -17.01 20.77
C PHE A 19 19.52 -16.37 19.66
N GLY A 20 18.80 -17.21 18.93
CA GLY A 20 18.11 -16.80 17.73
C GLY A 20 17.23 -17.91 17.18
N ILE A 21 16.63 -17.65 16.03
CA ILE A 21 15.81 -18.61 15.30
C ILE A 21 16.55 -19.06 14.04
N LYS A 22 16.45 -20.36 13.72
CA LYS A 22 16.99 -20.89 12.46
C LYS A 22 16.17 -20.38 11.29
N THR A 23 16.81 -20.22 10.13
CA THR A 23 16.11 -19.79 8.91
C THR A 23 14.95 -20.73 8.56
N ASP A 24 15.09 -22.05 8.73
CA ASP A 24 14.02 -22.99 8.41
C ASP A 24 12.78 -22.82 9.29
N ASP A 25 12.99 -22.67 10.61
CA ASP A 25 11.91 -22.41 11.56
C ASP A 25 11.23 -21.06 11.28
N ARG A 26 12.03 -20.01 10.99
CA ARG A 26 11.52 -18.65 10.72
C ARG A 26 10.64 -18.57 9.47
N ARG A 27 10.87 -19.43 8.47
CA ARG A 27 10.04 -19.48 7.24
C ARG A 27 8.58 -19.85 7.52
N ARG A 28 8.28 -20.42 8.70
CA ARG A 28 6.92 -20.75 9.16
C ARG A 28 6.22 -19.61 9.91
N HIS A 29 6.77 -18.40 9.81
CA HIS A 29 6.36 -17.19 10.52
C HIS A 29 6.63 -17.23 12.03
N MET A 30 6.57 -16.07 12.66
CA MET A 30 6.75 -15.91 14.10
C MET A 30 5.63 -15.05 14.66
N TYR A 31 5.08 -15.46 15.80
CA TYR A 31 4.13 -14.68 16.57
C TYR A 31 4.78 -14.25 17.89
N VAL A 32 4.98 -12.94 18.06
CA VAL A 32 5.66 -12.37 19.22
C VAL A 32 4.66 -11.58 20.06
N VAL A 33 4.42 -12.03 21.30
CA VAL A 33 3.45 -11.42 22.22
C VAL A 33 4.15 -10.90 23.46
N GLY A 34 3.80 -9.69 23.88
CA GLY A 34 4.31 -9.09 25.11
C GLY A 34 3.71 -7.71 25.35
N LYS A 35 3.45 -7.41 26.62
CA LYS A 35 3.01 -6.08 27.09
C LYS A 35 4.08 -5.02 26.75
N THR A 36 3.68 -3.75 26.75
CA THR A 36 4.63 -2.62 26.65
C THR A 36 5.74 -2.77 27.70
N GLY A 37 6.98 -2.50 27.31
CA GLY A 37 8.16 -2.64 28.18
C GLY A 37 8.76 -4.05 28.27
N MET A 38 8.11 -5.08 27.72
CA MET A 38 8.63 -6.47 27.79
C MET A 38 9.70 -6.81 26.74
N GLY A 39 10.27 -5.82 26.06
CA GLY A 39 11.36 -6.02 25.09
C GLY A 39 10.95 -6.53 23.71
N LYS A 40 9.65 -6.56 23.36
CA LYS A 40 9.16 -6.98 22.03
C LYS A 40 9.82 -6.21 20.88
N THR A 41 9.81 -4.88 20.97
CA THR A 41 10.40 -4.02 19.94
C THR A 41 11.90 -4.27 19.84
N THR A 42 12.60 -4.35 20.98
CA THR A 42 14.04 -4.65 21.01
C THR A 42 14.39 -6.02 20.41
N MET A 43 13.56 -7.05 20.63
CA MET A 43 13.72 -8.34 19.98
C MET A 43 13.61 -8.21 18.47
N LEU A 44 12.55 -7.55 17.97
CA LEU A 44 12.35 -7.33 16.53
C LEU A 44 13.46 -6.48 15.91
N GLU A 45 13.91 -5.42 16.60
CA GLU A 45 15.06 -4.60 16.20
C GLU A 45 16.30 -5.46 15.95
N ASN A 46 16.67 -6.30 16.93
CA ASN A 46 17.85 -7.16 16.80
C ASN A 46 17.71 -8.13 15.63
N MET A 47 16.52 -8.69 15.41
CA MET A 47 16.25 -9.56 14.27
C MET A 47 16.44 -8.83 12.93
N ILE A 48 15.87 -7.63 12.80
CA ILE A 48 15.96 -6.79 11.60
C ILE A 48 17.42 -6.42 11.32
N ILE A 49 18.14 -5.94 12.35
CA ILE A 49 19.56 -5.58 12.25
C ILE A 49 20.39 -6.80 11.85
N SER A 50 20.11 -7.97 12.44
CA SER A 50 20.78 -9.22 12.09
C SER A 50 20.58 -9.58 10.62
N ASP A 51 19.40 -9.36 10.05
CA ASP A 51 19.13 -9.62 8.63
C ASP A 51 19.81 -8.62 7.71
N ILE A 52 19.71 -7.32 8.03
CA ILE A 52 20.36 -6.26 7.25
C ILE A 52 21.88 -6.51 7.16
N ARG A 53 22.52 -6.82 8.29
CA ARG A 53 23.95 -7.13 8.37
C ARG A 53 24.34 -8.42 7.65
N ALA A 54 23.43 -9.39 7.59
CA ALA A 54 23.64 -10.63 6.85
C ALA A 54 23.44 -10.48 5.32
N GLY A 55 23.14 -9.27 4.83
CA GLY A 55 22.88 -9.04 3.41
C GLY A 55 21.46 -9.45 2.97
N ASN A 56 20.56 -9.71 3.90
CA ASN A 56 19.16 -10.06 3.59
C ASN A 56 18.34 -8.78 3.34
N GLY A 57 17.27 -8.94 2.57
CA GLY A 57 16.24 -7.91 2.44
C GLY A 57 15.27 -7.98 3.61
N VAL A 58 14.73 -6.81 3.99
CA VAL A 58 13.76 -6.70 5.10
C VAL A 58 12.67 -5.71 4.72
N ALA A 59 11.47 -5.93 5.24
CA ALA A 59 10.39 -4.97 5.20
C ALA A 59 9.91 -4.71 6.63
N VAL A 60 10.00 -3.45 7.06
CA VAL A 60 9.58 -2.98 8.39
C VAL A 60 8.36 -2.10 8.21
N VAL A 61 7.25 -2.46 8.85
CA VAL A 61 6.04 -1.63 8.89
C VAL A 61 5.83 -1.16 10.31
N ASP A 62 6.00 0.14 10.52
CA ASP A 62 5.97 0.74 11.86
C ASP A 62 4.92 1.85 11.93
N PRO A 63 3.82 1.64 12.69
CA PRO A 63 2.78 2.65 12.89
C PRO A 63 3.17 3.77 13.87
N HIS A 64 4.26 3.61 14.63
CA HIS A 64 4.70 4.57 15.65
C HIS A 64 5.92 5.39 15.21
N GLY A 65 6.75 4.82 14.33
CA GLY A 65 7.88 5.47 13.66
C GLY A 65 9.21 5.36 14.43
N ASP A 66 9.18 5.03 15.72
CA ASP A 66 10.37 4.89 16.55
C ASP A 66 11.28 3.74 16.09
N LEU A 67 10.70 2.61 15.71
CA LEU A 67 11.44 1.49 15.13
C LEU A 67 11.98 1.86 13.75
N ALA A 68 11.18 2.51 12.91
CA ALA A 68 11.57 2.89 11.55
C ALA A 68 12.81 3.81 11.55
N GLU A 69 12.80 4.87 12.36
CA GLU A 69 13.93 5.80 12.49
C GLU A 69 15.16 5.08 13.02
N LYS A 70 15.00 4.30 14.09
CA LYS A 70 16.12 3.61 14.73
C LYS A 70 16.82 2.62 13.80
N ILE A 71 16.09 1.89 12.96
CA ILE A 71 16.68 0.93 12.03
C ILE A 71 17.59 1.61 11.00
N LEU A 72 17.31 2.86 10.61
CA LEU A 72 18.16 3.61 9.67
C LEU A 72 19.60 3.75 10.18
N ASP A 73 19.77 3.98 11.49
CA ASP A 73 21.10 4.12 12.13
C ASP A 73 21.94 2.84 12.05
N PHE A 74 21.31 1.68 11.82
CA PHE A 74 21.99 0.38 11.76
C PHE A 74 22.21 -0.12 10.33
N VAL A 75 21.80 0.63 9.30
CA VAL A 75 22.05 0.28 7.90
C VAL A 75 23.55 0.45 7.58
N PRO A 76 24.25 -0.61 7.13
CA PRO A 76 25.64 -0.50 6.71
C PRO A 76 25.82 0.48 5.54
N LYS A 77 26.95 1.19 5.49
CA LYS A 77 27.22 2.23 4.49
C LYS A 77 27.07 1.72 3.05
N GLU A 78 27.50 0.49 2.82
CA GLU A 78 27.43 -0.23 1.55
C GLU A 78 25.99 -0.56 1.11
N ARG A 79 25.04 -0.60 2.04
CA ARG A 79 23.61 -0.91 1.79
C ARG A 79 22.70 0.32 1.77
N ILE A 80 23.21 1.54 1.96
CA ILE A 80 22.38 2.76 1.99
C ILE A 80 21.54 2.91 0.72
N LYS A 81 22.10 2.58 -0.45
CA LYS A 81 21.39 2.63 -1.75
C LYS A 81 20.30 1.55 -1.90
N ASP A 82 20.21 0.62 -0.97
CA ASP A 82 19.17 -0.41 -0.93
C ASP A 82 17.99 -0.02 -0.05
N VAL A 83 18.07 1.12 0.65
CA VAL A 83 17.00 1.60 1.52
C VAL A 83 15.94 2.31 0.69
N VAL A 84 14.69 1.90 0.91
CA VAL A 84 13.50 2.66 0.50
C VAL A 84 12.77 3.04 1.77
N TYR A 85 12.81 4.34 2.09
CA TYR A 85 12.14 4.91 3.25
C TYR A 85 10.82 5.53 2.82
N PHE A 86 9.72 4.84 3.09
CA PHE A 86 8.38 5.29 2.79
C PHE A 86 7.78 5.98 4.02
N ASN A 87 7.63 7.29 3.93
CA ASN A 87 6.97 8.12 4.93
C ASN A 87 5.87 8.95 4.25
N PRO A 88 4.58 8.65 4.49
CA PRO A 88 3.49 9.42 3.92
C PRO A 88 3.49 10.89 4.30
N SER A 89 4.13 11.26 5.42
CA SER A 89 4.21 12.63 5.90
C SER A 89 5.34 13.45 5.23
N ASP A 90 6.18 12.81 4.40
CA ASP A 90 7.24 13.49 3.66
C ASP A 90 6.67 14.21 2.43
N ILE A 91 6.65 15.54 2.51
CA ILE A 91 6.16 16.43 1.44
C ILE A 91 7.26 16.73 0.41
N GLU A 92 8.53 16.69 0.84
CA GLU A 92 9.67 17.07 0.00
C GLU A 92 10.03 15.92 -0.96
N PHE A 93 9.99 14.68 -0.48
CA PHE A 93 10.35 13.48 -1.24
C PHE A 93 9.27 12.38 -1.17
N PRO A 94 8.03 12.65 -1.61
CA PRO A 94 6.95 11.67 -1.55
C PRO A 94 7.22 10.50 -2.50
N ILE A 95 7.22 9.28 -1.96
CA ILE A 95 7.33 8.06 -2.77
C ILE A 95 5.99 7.76 -3.42
N ALA A 96 5.95 7.86 -4.76
CA ALA A 96 4.78 7.54 -5.56
C ALA A 96 4.38 6.07 -5.42
N PHE A 97 3.08 5.82 -5.22
CA PHE A 97 2.50 4.48 -5.20
C PHE A 97 1.14 4.51 -5.89
N ASN A 98 1.06 3.92 -7.09
CA ASN A 98 -0.18 3.81 -7.84
C ASN A 98 -0.65 2.35 -7.89
N PRO A 99 -1.69 1.97 -7.13
CA PRO A 99 -2.21 0.60 -7.17
C PRO A 99 -2.85 0.23 -8.52
N LEU A 100 -3.11 1.20 -9.39
CA LEU A 100 -3.68 0.97 -10.73
C LEU A 100 -2.60 0.77 -11.80
N GLU A 101 -1.31 0.95 -11.47
CA GLU A 101 -0.24 0.88 -12.45
C GLU A 101 0.01 -0.56 -12.94
N LYS A 102 0.05 -0.75 -14.27
CA LYS A 102 0.52 -1.97 -14.96
C LYS A 102 -0.17 -3.26 -14.50
N VAL A 103 -1.46 -3.19 -14.18
CA VAL A 103 -2.27 -4.35 -13.83
C VAL A 103 -2.69 -5.09 -15.11
N THR A 104 -2.31 -6.36 -15.23
CA THR A 104 -2.75 -7.20 -16.36
C THR A 104 -4.25 -7.47 -16.27
N ASN A 105 -4.89 -7.73 -17.41
CA ASN A 105 -6.35 -7.87 -17.49
C ASN A 105 -6.93 -8.87 -16.48
N GLU A 106 -6.26 -10.02 -16.32
CA GLU A 106 -6.63 -11.10 -15.41
C GLU A 106 -6.70 -10.68 -13.93
N PHE A 107 -5.91 -9.68 -13.52
CA PHE A 107 -5.84 -9.23 -12.12
C PHE A 107 -6.63 -7.95 -11.85
N ARG A 108 -7.25 -7.33 -12.86
CA ARG A 108 -7.97 -6.04 -12.68
C ARG A 108 -9.09 -6.15 -11.66
N HIS A 109 -9.89 -7.21 -11.71
CA HIS A 109 -10.95 -7.44 -10.71
C HIS A 109 -10.42 -7.64 -9.29
N LEU A 110 -9.27 -8.32 -9.14
CA LEU A 110 -8.64 -8.52 -7.84
C LEU A 110 -8.14 -7.20 -7.25
N VAL A 111 -7.52 -6.35 -8.08
CA VAL A 111 -7.05 -5.02 -7.66
C VAL A 111 -8.24 -4.12 -7.30
N ALA A 112 -9.28 -4.07 -8.13
CA ALA A 112 -10.48 -3.28 -7.85
C ALA A 112 -11.17 -3.74 -6.54
N SER A 113 -11.30 -5.04 -6.33
CA SER A 113 -11.84 -5.62 -5.09
C SER A 113 -10.97 -5.30 -3.87
N GLY A 114 -9.65 -5.37 -4.01
CA GLY A 114 -8.70 -5.00 -2.96
C GLY A 114 -8.84 -3.53 -2.55
N ILE A 115 -8.90 -2.62 -3.52
CA ILE A 115 -9.13 -1.18 -3.28
C ILE A 115 -10.48 -0.94 -2.59
N MET A 116 -11.54 -1.60 -3.07
CA MET A 116 -12.86 -1.54 -2.44
C MET A 116 -12.80 -2.03 -0.99
N GLY A 117 -12.10 -3.13 -0.72
CA GLY A 117 -11.90 -3.66 0.62
C GLY A 117 -11.17 -2.69 1.55
N VAL A 118 -10.16 -1.97 1.04
CA VAL A 118 -9.48 -0.90 1.79
C VAL A 118 -10.45 0.23 2.12
N PHE A 119 -11.23 0.71 1.15
CA PHE A 119 -12.20 1.78 1.36
C PHE A 119 -13.31 1.41 2.36
N LYS A 120 -13.79 0.16 2.34
CA LYS A 120 -14.73 -0.35 3.34
C LYS A 120 -14.16 -0.38 4.75
N LYS A 121 -12.86 -0.68 4.90
CA LYS A 121 -12.19 -0.66 6.20
C LYS A 121 -11.99 0.76 6.72
N ILE A 122 -11.71 1.71 5.83
CA ILE A 122 -11.50 3.13 6.21
C ILE A 122 -12.82 3.77 6.62
N TRP A 123 -13.91 3.48 5.90
CA TRP A 123 -15.24 3.92 6.27
C TRP A 123 -16.19 2.73 6.44
N PRO A 124 -16.25 2.14 7.64
CA PRO A 124 -17.16 1.04 7.93
C PRO A 124 -18.62 1.48 7.83
N ASP A 125 -19.49 0.58 7.38
CA ASP A 125 -20.96 0.69 7.40
C ASP A 125 -21.60 1.87 6.66
N VAL A 126 -20.84 2.58 5.82
CA VAL A 126 -21.34 3.74 5.05
C VAL A 126 -21.35 3.53 3.53
N TRP A 127 -20.99 2.33 3.07
CA TRP A 127 -21.02 1.96 1.65
C TRP A 127 -22.35 1.28 1.34
N SER A 128 -23.14 1.86 0.43
CA SER A 128 -24.31 1.18 -0.11
C SER A 128 -23.92 0.31 -1.30
N ALA A 129 -24.71 -0.72 -1.59
CA ALA A 129 -24.50 -1.59 -2.76
C ALA A 129 -24.35 -0.78 -4.07
N ARG A 130 -25.07 0.33 -4.19
CA ARG A 130 -24.97 1.24 -5.35
C ARG A 130 -23.63 1.98 -5.40
N MET A 131 -23.17 2.51 -4.26
CA MET A 131 -21.88 3.20 -4.21
C MET A 131 -20.74 2.25 -4.60
N GLU A 132 -20.79 1.02 -4.08
CA GLU A 132 -19.83 -0.03 -4.41
C GLU A 132 -19.86 -0.35 -5.91
N TYR A 133 -21.05 -0.52 -6.47
CA TYR A 133 -21.22 -0.82 -7.89
C TYR A 133 -20.66 0.27 -8.80
N ILE A 134 -20.99 1.54 -8.55
CA ILE A 134 -20.51 2.68 -9.34
C ILE A 134 -19.00 2.81 -9.21
N LEU A 135 -18.47 2.75 -7.98
CA LEU A 135 -17.03 2.87 -7.75
C LEU A 135 -16.26 1.70 -8.38
N ASN A 136 -16.76 0.47 -8.27
CA ASN A 136 -16.12 -0.69 -8.88
C ASN A 136 -16.00 -0.53 -10.40
N ASN A 137 -17.08 -0.09 -11.07
CA ASN A 137 -17.03 0.20 -12.51
C ASN A 137 -16.06 1.34 -12.84
N ALA A 138 -15.99 2.39 -12.01
CA ALA A 138 -15.01 3.46 -12.18
C ALA A 138 -13.56 2.97 -12.03
N LEU A 139 -13.27 2.14 -11.03
CA LEU A 139 -11.93 1.55 -10.83
C LEU A 139 -11.54 0.64 -11.98
N LEU A 140 -12.44 -0.25 -12.42
CA LEU A 140 -12.18 -1.14 -13.55
C LEU A 140 -11.96 -0.36 -14.85
N THR A 141 -12.72 0.72 -15.07
CA THR A 141 -12.50 1.64 -16.19
C THR A 141 -11.08 2.20 -16.17
N LEU A 142 -10.64 2.74 -15.03
CA LEU A 142 -9.30 3.32 -14.91
C LEU A 142 -8.17 2.30 -15.06
N LEU A 143 -8.39 1.04 -14.66
CA LEU A 143 -7.44 -0.05 -14.82
C LEU A 143 -7.21 -0.44 -16.29
N GLU A 144 -8.09 -0.04 -17.21
CA GLU A 144 -7.88 -0.22 -18.66
C GLU A 144 -6.91 0.80 -19.25
N PHE A 145 -6.79 1.98 -18.65
CA PHE A 145 -6.06 3.10 -19.23
C PHE A 145 -4.70 3.29 -18.56
N PRO A 146 -3.60 3.17 -19.33
CA PRO A 146 -2.27 3.51 -18.85
C PRO A 146 -2.24 4.93 -18.28
N GLU A 147 -1.43 5.15 -17.25
CA GLU A 147 -1.26 6.44 -16.57
C GLU A 147 -2.51 6.94 -15.81
N SER A 148 -3.53 6.10 -15.62
CA SER A 148 -4.65 6.42 -14.72
C SER A 148 -4.25 6.31 -13.25
N THR A 149 -4.89 7.13 -12.42
CA THR A 149 -4.75 7.10 -10.97
C THR A 149 -6.10 7.03 -10.30
N ILE A 150 -6.13 6.70 -9.02
CA ILE A 150 -7.38 6.64 -8.25
C ILE A 150 -8.12 7.99 -8.21
N LEU A 151 -7.39 9.10 -8.40
CA LEU A 151 -7.98 10.44 -8.48
C LEU A 151 -8.83 10.61 -9.76
N GLY A 152 -8.58 9.79 -10.79
CA GLY A 152 -9.37 9.74 -12.01
C GLY A 152 -10.84 9.39 -11.76
N VAL A 153 -11.18 8.75 -10.64
CA VAL A 153 -12.58 8.45 -10.29
C VAL A 153 -13.38 9.74 -10.16
N MET A 154 -12.81 10.78 -9.56
CA MET A 154 -13.50 12.08 -9.42
C MET A 154 -13.88 12.63 -10.79
N ARG A 155 -12.94 12.60 -11.74
CA ARG A 155 -13.15 13.08 -13.11
C ARG A 155 -14.13 12.21 -13.89
N LEU A 156 -14.05 10.89 -13.77
CA LEU A 156 -15.02 9.97 -14.38
C LEU A 156 -16.45 10.28 -13.96
N LEU A 157 -16.66 10.65 -12.69
CA LEU A 157 -17.99 10.92 -12.16
C LEU A 157 -18.49 12.35 -12.45
N SER A 158 -17.61 13.37 -12.53
CA SER A 158 -18.01 14.77 -12.72
C SER A 158 -17.86 15.32 -14.14
N ASP A 159 -16.89 14.84 -14.92
CA ASP A 159 -16.51 15.38 -16.23
C ASP A 159 -17.01 14.46 -17.34
N LYS A 160 -18.09 14.89 -18.01
CA LYS A 160 -18.76 14.13 -19.07
C LYS A 160 -17.87 13.91 -20.29
N ASP A 161 -17.01 14.87 -20.62
CA ASP A 161 -16.14 14.80 -21.80
C ASP A 161 -14.98 13.84 -21.54
N TYR A 162 -14.37 13.92 -20.35
CA TYR A 162 -13.36 12.95 -19.91
C TYR A 162 -13.93 11.54 -19.84
N ARG A 163 -15.12 11.37 -19.25
CA ARG A 163 -15.81 10.08 -19.20
C ARG A 163 -16.06 9.53 -20.61
N LYS A 164 -16.61 10.34 -21.52
CA LYS A 164 -16.87 9.93 -22.90
C LYS A 164 -15.59 9.45 -23.59
N LYS A 165 -14.50 10.21 -23.48
CA LYS A 165 -13.19 9.85 -24.07
C LYS A 165 -12.71 8.46 -23.62
N LEU A 166 -12.83 8.14 -22.33
CA LEU A 166 -12.45 6.82 -21.82
C LEU A 166 -13.43 5.74 -22.27
N VAL A 167 -14.74 5.97 -22.14
CA VAL A 167 -15.78 4.99 -22.50
C VAL A 167 -15.71 4.59 -23.97
N ASP A 168 -15.39 5.52 -24.86
CA ASP A 168 -15.23 5.24 -26.29
C ASP A 168 -14.09 4.23 -26.56
N GLN A 169 -13.04 4.25 -25.74
CA GLN A 169 -11.83 3.43 -25.87
C GLN A 169 -11.86 2.14 -25.02
N LEU A 170 -12.88 1.96 -24.17
CA LEU A 170 -13.02 0.77 -23.33
C LEU A 170 -13.10 -0.51 -24.17
N GLN A 171 -12.37 -1.53 -23.72
CA GLN A 171 -12.33 -2.86 -24.34
C GLN A 171 -13.35 -3.80 -23.68
N ASP A 172 -13.59 -3.69 -22.37
CA ASP A 172 -14.55 -4.53 -21.68
C ASP A 172 -16.01 -4.12 -22.05
N PRO A 173 -16.78 -5.00 -22.70
CA PRO A 173 -18.14 -4.70 -23.13
C PRO A 173 -19.12 -4.55 -21.96
N VAL A 174 -18.86 -5.19 -20.82
CA VAL A 174 -19.71 -5.11 -19.61
C VAL A 174 -19.55 -3.74 -18.97
N ILE A 175 -18.30 -3.30 -18.77
CA ILE A 175 -18.01 -1.96 -18.21
C ILE A 175 -18.52 -0.87 -19.16
N LYS A 176 -18.32 -1.04 -20.47
CA LYS A 176 -18.84 -0.11 -21.48
C LYS A 176 -20.37 -0.02 -21.45
N SER A 177 -21.04 -1.16 -21.32
CA SER A 177 -22.51 -1.20 -21.20
C SER A 177 -23.00 -0.47 -19.95
N PHE A 178 -22.32 -0.62 -18.81
CA PHE A 178 -22.65 0.16 -17.61
C PHE A 178 -22.65 1.67 -17.89
N TRP A 179 -21.62 2.19 -18.54
CA TRP A 179 -21.54 3.63 -18.81
C TRP A 179 -22.59 4.12 -19.82
N VAL A 180 -22.80 3.36 -20.90
CA VAL A 180 -23.66 3.79 -22.04
C VAL A 180 -25.13 3.50 -21.80
N ASN A 181 -25.46 2.35 -21.20
CA ASN A 181 -26.83 1.86 -21.10
C ASN A 181 -27.45 2.04 -19.71
N GLU A 182 -26.64 2.15 -18.65
CA GLU A 182 -27.13 2.32 -17.28
C GLU A 182 -26.87 3.73 -16.78
N PHE A 183 -25.60 4.10 -16.60
CA PHE A 183 -25.19 5.36 -16.00
C PHE A 183 -25.65 6.58 -16.81
N ALA A 184 -25.52 6.54 -18.15
CA ALA A 184 -25.98 7.62 -19.02
C ALA A 184 -27.50 7.82 -19.02
N ARG A 185 -28.29 6.84 -18.55
CA ARG A 185 -29.75 6.94 -18.44
C ARG A 185 -30.22 7.48 -17.09
N TYR A 186 -29.31 7.73 -16.15
CA TYR A 186 -29.67 8.33 -14.88
C TYR A 186 -30.22 9.74 -15.10
N ALA A 187 -31.34 10.04 -14.43
CA ALA A 187 -31.81 11.40 -14.32
C ALA A 187 -30.74 12.25 -13.61
N GLN A 188 -30.52 13.49 -14.05
CA GLN A 188 -29.40 14.29 -13.56
C GLN A 188 -29.37 14.48 -12.04
N LYS A 189 -30.54 14.64 -11.41
CA LYS A 189 -30.67 14.70 -9.95
C LYS A 189 -30.18 13.40 -9.29
N PHE A 190 -30.59 12.27 -9.85
CA PHE A 190 -30.22 10.95 -9.35
C PHE A 190 -28.74 10.64 -9.57
N GLU A 191 -28.17 10.98 -10.73
CA GLU A 191 -26.72 10.89 -10.99
C GLU A 191 -25.95 11.62 -9.91
N THR A 192 -26.31 12.89 -9.66
CA THR A 192 -25.66 13.75 -8.65
C THR A 192 -25.72 13.15 -7.25
N GLU A 193 -26.90 12.68 -6.82
CA GLU A 193 -27.07 12.06 -5.49
C GLU A 193 -26.27 10.75 -5.36
N ALA A 194 -26.23 9.93 -6.42
CA ALA A 194 -25.54 8.64 -6.41
C ALA A 194 -24.01 8.79 -6.41
N THR A 195 -23.47 9.82 -7.08
CA THR A 195 -22.01 10.06 -7.15
C THR A 195 -21.47 10.88 -5.99
N ALA A 196 -22.28 11.77 -5.40
CA ALA A 196 -21.83 12.71 -4.37
C ALA A 196 -21.15 12.02 -3.19
N ALA A 197 -21.73 10.92 -2.69
CA ALA A 197 -21.16 10.20 -1.56
C ALA A 197 -19.80 9.54 -1.89
N ILE A 198 -19.63 9.05 -3.12
CA ILE A 198 -18.36 8.48 -3.59
C ILE A 198 -17.32 9.60 -3.72
N GLN A 199 -17.71 10.71 -4.35
CA GLN A 199 -16.87 11.88 -4.54
C GLN A 199 -16.42 12.50 -3.21
N ASN A 200 -17.30 12.54 -2.21
CA ASN A 200 -16.94 13.03 -0.88
C ASN A 200 -15.88 12.16 -0.20
N LYS A 201 -15.97 10.83 -0.31
CA LYS A 201 -15.00 9.90 0.27
C LYS A 201 -13.65 9.96 -0.44
N ILE A 202 -13.65 9.89 -1.77
CA ILE A 202 -12.41 9.98 -2.55
C ILE A 202 -11.80 11.37 -2.43
N GLY A 203 -12.64 12.41 -2.38
CA GLY A 203 -12.25 13.80 -2.16
C GLY A 203 -11.47 14.01 -0.87
N GLN A 204 -11.74 13.26 0.21
CA GLN A 204 -10.95 13.32 1.44
C GLN A 204 -9.48 12.91 1.23
N PHE A 205 -9.20 11.96 0.32
CA PHE A 205 -7.83 11.61 -0.04
C PHE A 205 -7.19 12.67 -0.94
N VAL A 206 -7.95 13.23 -1.89
CA VAL A 206 -7.46 14.28 -2.80
C VAL A 206 -7.14 15.56 -2.03
N ALA A 207 -7.93 15.87 -1.00
CA ALA A 207 -7.79 17.08 -0.20
C ALA A 207 -6.52 17.08 0.66
N ASN A 208 -6.02 15.91 1.05
CA ASN A 208 -4.77 15.78 1.79
C ASN A 208 -3.58 15.76 0.80
N PRO A 209 -2.73 16.81 0.75
CA PRO A 209 -1.61 16.87 -0.18
C PRO A 209 -0.65 15.68 -0.04
N LEU A 210 -0.49 15.14 1.17
CA LEU A 210 0.35 13.97 1.45
C LEU A 210 -0.13 12.75 0.66
N VAL A 211 -1.42 12.44 0.80
CA VAL A 211 -2.01 11.29 0.10
C VAL A 211 -2.10 11.54 -1.40
N ARG A 212 -2.46 12.76 -1.80
CA ARG A 212 -2.54 13.16 -3.20
C ARG A 212 -1.19 13.03 -3.90
N ASN A 213 -0.09 13.45 -3.27
CA ASN A 213 1.23 13.37 -3.85
C ASN A 213 1.70 11.92 -4.01
N ILE A 214 1.24 10.99 -3.17
CA ILE A 214 1.58 9.56 -3.26
C ILE A 214 0.73 8.86 -4.34
N LEU A 215 -0.60 9.01 -4.26
CA LEU A 215 -1.56 8.27 -5.10
C LEU A 215 -1.91 8.95 -6.43
N GLY A 216 -1.58 10.24 -6.57
CA GLY A 216 -1.90 11.05 -7.74
C GLY A 216 -0.87 10.95 -8.87
N GLN A 217 0.23 10.24 -8.64
CA GLN A 217 1.24 10.01 -9.65
C GLN A 217 0.91 8.75 -10.45
N PRO A 218 1.00 8.78 -11.79
CA PRO A 218 0.62 7.63 -12.62
C PRO A 218 1.60 6.46 -12.51
N ARG A 219 2.86 6.74 -12.16
CA ARG A 219 3.93 5.75 -12.04
C ARG A 219 4.41 5.66 -10.61
N SER A 220 4.53 4.44 -10.11
CA SER A 220 5.03 4.13 -8.78
C SER A 220 6.56 4.23 -8.79
N ALA A 221 7.11 4.86 -7.75
CA ALA A 221 8.54 4.86 -7.50
C ALA A 221 9.00 3.55 -6.83
N LEU A 222 8.06 2.82 -6.21
CA LEU A 222 8.30 1.58 -5.51
C LEU A 222 7.70 0.37 -6.25
N ASN A 223 8.55 -0.58 -6.63
CA ASN A 223 8.15 -1.91 -7.10
C ASN A 223 8.50 -2.95 -6.04
N LEU A 224 7.49 -3.46 -5.32
CA LEU A 224 7.68 -4.40 -4.20
C LEU A 224 8.26 -5.75 -4.64
N ARG A 225 7.89 -6.25 -5.83
CA ARG A 225 8.43 -7.52 -6.37
C ARG A 225 9.93 -7.39 -6.61
N LYS A 226 10.33 -6.35 -7.34
CA LYS A 226 11.73 -6.05 -7.61
C LYS A 226 12.51 -5.78 -6.32
N ALA A 227 11.92 -5.05 -5.38
CA ALA A 227 12.56 -4.80 -4.08
C ALA A 227 12.83 -6.09 -3.29
N MET A 228 11.95 -7.08 -3.38
CA MET A 228 12.14 -8.40 -2.78
C MET A 228 13.25 -9.19 -3.47
N ASP A 229 13.25 -9.20 -4.81
CA ASP A 229 14.27 -9.89 -5.63
C ASP A 229 15.66 -9.30 -5.40
N ASP A 230 15.74 -7.98 -5.34
CA ASP A 230 16.98 -7.22 -5.14
C ASP A 230 17.38 -7.14 -3.64
N LYS A 231 16.68 -7.84 -2.75
CA LYS A 231 16.92 -7.86 -1.29
C LYS A 231 16.99 -6.46 -0.65
N LYS A 232 16.15 -5.52 -1.09
CA LYS A 232 16.08 -4.15 -0.59
C LYS A 232 15.66 -4.08 0.89
N ILE A 233 15.92 -2.94 1.52
CA ILE A 233 15.54 -2.60 2.88
C ILE A 233 14.35 -1.63 2.77
N LEU A 234 13.15 -2.14 2.97
CA LEU A 234 11.91 -1.35 2.92
C LEU A 234 11.53 -0.93 4.33
N ILE A 235 11.46 0.37 4.59
CA ILE A 235 11.07 0.92 5.89
C ILE A 235 9.84 1.80 5.67
N PHE A 236 8.69 1.34 6.17
CA PHE A 236 7.42 2.06 6.12
C PHE A 236 7.18 2.72 7.48
N ASN A 237 7.47 4.01 7.57
CA ASN A 237 7.11 4.84 8.72
C ASN A 237 5.69 5.38 8.53
N LEU A 238 4.73 4.86 9.28
CA LEU A 238 3.31 5.23 9.20
C LEU A 238 2.86 6.06 10.42
N SER A 239 3.81 6.66 11.14
CA SER A 239 3.52 7.54 12.26
C SER A 239 2.66 8.74 11.83
N LYS A 240 1.70 9.10 12.69
CA LYS A 240 0.81 10.25 12.48
C LYS A 240 1.34 11.45 13.26
N GLY A 241 1.54 12.57 12.57
CA GLY A 241 1.82 13.87 13.20
C GLY A 241 3.20 13.96 13.85
N LYS A 242 4.14 14.55 13.11
CA LYS A 242 5.21 15.34 13.72
C LYS A 242 4.90 16.81 13.45
#